data_AF-A4BME8-F1
#
_entry.id   AF-A4BME8-F1
#
_cell.length_a   1.000
_cell.length_b   1.000
_cell.length_c   1.000
_cell.angle_alpha   90.00
_cell.angle_beta   90.00
_cell.angle_gamma   90.00
#
_symmetry.space_group_name_H-M   'P 1'
#
loop_
_entity.id
_entity.type
_entity.pdbx_description
1 polymer ?
#
loop_
_entity_poly.entity_id
_entity_poly.type
_entity_poly.pdbx_seq_one_letter_code
_entity_poly.pdbx_strand_id
1 'polypeptide(L)' 'MHPEDLRFQVLRHLEQKPDMTQRELAAALGISLGRVNYCVQALIERGLVKAANEA' A
#
# COMPACT_ATOMS: atom_id res chain seq x y z
N MET A 1 13.67 -1.90 7.08
CA MET A 1 13.05 -1.15 5.98
C MET A 1 12.63 0.20 6.53
N HIS A 2 13.10 1.30 5.95
CA HIS A 2 12.65 2.63 6.37
C HIS A 2 11.21 2.86 5.90
N PRO A 3 10.41 3.69 6.61
CA PRO A 3 9.03 3.97 6.21
C PRO A 3 8.89 4.52 4.78
N GLU A 4 9.90 5.25 4.29
CA GLU A 4 9.94 5.77 2.91
C GLU A 4 10.14 4.66 1.88
N ASP A 5 11.09 3.75 2.11
CA ASP A 5 11.29 2.58 1.25
C ASP A 5 10.01 1.75 1.13
N LEU A 6 9.30 1.57 2.25
CA LEU A 6 8.07 0.80 2.27
C LEU A 6 6.97 1.48 1.46
N ARG A 7 6.79 2.80 1.63
CA ARG A 7 5.82 3.57 0.85
C ARG A 7 6.14 3.51 -0.65
N PHE A 8 7.43 3.58 -1.01
CA PHE A 8 7.85 3.42 -2.40
C PHE A 8 7.52 2.03 -2.96
N GLN A 9 7.79 0.96 -2.19
CA GLN A 9 7.44 -0.39 -2.62
C GLN A 9 5.93 -0.59 -2.76
N VAL A 10 5.12 -0.05 -1.83
CA VAL A 10 3.65 -0.07 -1.92
C VAL A 10 3.17 0.63 -3.20
N LEU A 11 3.68 1.83 -3.49
CA LEU A 11 3.36 2.54 -4.73
C LEU A 11 3.74 1.74 -5.98
N ARG A 12 4.93 1.13 -6.00
CA ARG A 12 5.39 0.32 -7.13
C ARG A 12 4.49 -0.89 -7.40
N HIS A 13 4.01 -1.55 -6.35
CA HIS A 13 3.07 -2.67 -6.50
C HIS A 13 1.71 -2.20 -7.01
N LEU A 14 1.18 -1.10 -6.47
CA LEU A 14 -0.09 -0.53 -6.92
C LEU A 14 -0.01 0.05 -8.35
N GLU A 15 1.15 0.54 -8.78
CA GLU A 15 1.36 0.96 -10.17
C GLU A 15 1.28 -0.23 -11.14
N GLN A 16 1.81 -1.39 -10.75
CA GLN A 16 1.80 -2.60 -11.57
C GLN A 16 0.46 -3.34 -11.54
N LYS A 17 -0.21 -3.35 -10.38
CA LYS A 17 -1.50 -4.00 -10.14
C LYS A 17 -2.36 -3.11 -9.22
N PRO A 18 -3.12 -2.14 -9.79
CA PRO A 18 -3.89 -1.16 -9.02
C PRO A 18 -5.01 -1.75 -8.16
N ASP A 19 -5.46 -2.95 -8.48
CA ASP A 19 -6.50 -3.72 -7.78
C ASP A 19 -5.95 -4.56 -6.62
N MET A 20 -4.65 -4.47 -6.30
CA MET A 20 -4.10 -5.18 -5.15
C MET A 20 -4.77 -4.75 -3.84
N THR A 21 -5.26 -5.73 -3.12
CA THR A 21 -5.74 -5.56 -1.75
C THR A 21 -4.57 -5.33 -0.79
N GLN A 22 -4.84 -4.71 0.36
CA GLN A 22 -3.83 -4.53 1.41
C GLN A 22 -3.28 -5.88 1.92
N ARG A 23 -4.06 -6.97 1.85
CA ARG A 23 -3.62 -8.32 2.22
C ARG A 23 -2.64 -8.90 1.20
N GLU A 24 -2.88 -8.72 -0.09
CA GLU A 24 -1.94 -9.12 -1.13
C GLU A 24 -0.63 -8.33 -1.03
N LEU A 25 -0.71 -7.02 -0.78
CA LEU A 25 0.47 -6.18 -0.53
C LEU A 25 1.27 -6.68 0.69
N ALA A 26 0.59 -7.04 1.78
CA ALA A 26 1.24 -7.54 2.99
C ALA A 26 1.99 -8.86 2.72
N ALA A 27 1.36 -9.77 1.98
CA ALA A 27 1.98 -11.03 1.57
C ALA A 27 3.17 -10.79 0.62
N ALA A 28 3.03 -9.93 -0.38
CA ALA A 28 4.08 -9.64 -1.35
C ALA A 28 5.32 -8.99 -0.72
N LEU A 29 5.11 -8.13 0.29
CA LEU A 29 6.17 -7.38 0.95
C LEU A 29 6.73 -8.07 2.21
N GLY A 30 6.14 -9.19 2.64
CA GLY A 30 6.55 -9.91 3.84
C GLY A 30 6.39 -9.10 5.13
N ILE A 31 5.32 -8.29 5.22
CA ILE A 31 5.03 -7.43 6.37
C ILE A 31 3.61 -7.63 6.91
N SER A 32 3.32 -7.07 8.08
CA SER A 32 1.98 -7.15 8.65
C SER A 32 0.98 -6.28 7.88
N LEU A 33 -0.28 -6.72 7.88
CA LEU A 33 -1.40 -5.96 7.30
C LEU A 33 -1.51 -4.56 7.91
N GLY A 34 -1.29 -4.42 9.23
CA GLY A 34 -1.31 -3.11 9.90
C GLY A 34 -0.23 -2.15 9.39
N ARG A 35 0.96 -2.65 9.05
CA ARG A 35 2.03 -1.83 8.49
C ARG A 35 1.69 -1.41 7.05
N VAL A 36 1.07 -2.28 6.26
CA VAL A 36 0.53 -1.90 4.94
C VAL A 36 -0.55 -0.83 5.07
N ASN A 37 -1.52 -1.03 5.96
CA ASN A 37 -2.60 -0.08 6.19
C ASN A 37 -2.04 1.31 6.55
N TYR A 38 -1.11 1.38 7.51
CA TYR A 38 -0.44 2.63 7.86
C TYR A 38 0.20 3.32 6.64
N CYS A 39 0.94 2.58 5.81
CA CYS A 39 1.56 3.13 4.61
C CYS A 39 0.54 3.58 3.57
N VAL A 40 -0.51 2.81 3.32
CA VAL A 40 -1.57 3.13 2.36
C VAL A 40 -2.33 4.38 2.80
N GLN A 41 -2.69 4.51 4.08
CA GLN A 41 -3.33 5.72 4.61
C GLN A 41 -2.44 6.95 4.44
N ALA A 42 -1.15 6.86 4.77
CA ALA A 42 -0.21 7.96 4.57
C ALA A 42 -0.05 8.36 3.08
N LEU A 43 -0.23 7.42 2.15
CA LEU A 43 -0.21 7.70 0.71
C LEU A 43 -1.52 8.33 0.22
N ILE A 44 -2.66 7.93 0.79
CA ILE A 44 -3.99 8.52 0.54
C ILE A 44 -4.02 9.96 1.03
N GLU A 45 -3.56 10.23 2.25
CA GLU A 45 -3.47 11.59 2.82
C GLU A 45 -2.64 12.54 1.96
N ARG A 46 -1.66 12.00 1.22
CA ARG A 46 -0.81 12.73 0.27
C ARG A 46 -1.40 12.84 -1.13
N GLY A 47 -2.57 12.25 -1.38
CA GLY A 47 -3.21 12.21 -2.70
C GLY A 47 -2.54 11.30 -3.73
N LEU A 48 -1.63 10.41 -3.30
CA LEU A 48 -0.86 9.52 -4.18
C LEU A 48 -1.58 8.20 -4.47
N VAL A 49 -2.49 7.78 -3.59
CA VAL A 49 -3.31 6.57 -3.74
C VAL A 49 -4.76 6.95 -3.50
N LYS A 50 -5.68 6.37 -4.28
CA LYS A 50 -7.13 6.49 -4.05
C LYS A 50 -7.63 5.16 -3.49
N ALA A 51 -8.36 5.21 -2.38
CA ALA A 51 -9.07 4.04 -1.90
C ALA A 51 -10.30 3.81 -2.78
N ALA A 52 -10.37 2.65 -3.43
CA ALA A 52 -11.61 2.12 -3.97
C ALA A 52 -12.18 1.17 -2.92
N ASN A 53 -13.20 1.60 -2.18
CA ASN A 53 -14.04 0.65 -1.47
C ASN A 53 -15.00 0.09 -2.50
N GLU A 54 -14.90 -1.20 -2.80
CA GLU A 54 -15.97 -1.89 -3.52
C GLU A 54 -17.24 -1.82 -2.65
N ALA A 55 -18.31 -1.30 -3.25
CA ALA A 55 -19.64 -1.25 -2.64
C ALA A 55 -20.34 -2.61 -2.77
#